data_AF-A0A937Y413-F1
#
_entry.id   AF-A0A937Y413-F1
#
_cell.length_a   1.000
_cell.length_b   1.000
_cell.length_c   1.000
_cell.angle_alpha   90.00
_cell.angle_beta   90.00
_cell.angle_gamma   90.00
#
_symmetry.space_group_name_H-M   'P 1'
#
loop_
_entity.id
_entity.type
_entity.pdbx_description
1 polymer ?
#
loop_
_entity_poly.entity_id
_entity_poly.type
_entity_poly.pdbx_seq_one_letter_code
_entity_poly.pdbx_strand_id
1 'polypeptide(L)' 'MPTMQTGVASDSFKGMILSDQEIRLRHFHKTVDDFIAKRVDTHHLLPWDHYLDKTL' A
#
# COMPACT_ATOMS: atom_id res chain seq x y z
N MET A 1 -4.70 2.85 13.85
CA MET A 1 -5.33 1.69 14.49
C MET A 1 -4.25 0.83 15.14
N PRO A 2 -3.93 1.07 16.42
CA PRO A 2 -2.78 0.43 17.08
C PRO A 2 -2.93 -1.09 17.18
N THR A 3 -4.14 -1.57 17.51
CA THR A 3 -4.46 -3.00 17.65
C THR A 3 -4.30 -3.79 16.35
N MET A 4 -4.70 -3.21 15.22
CA MET A 4 -4.43 -3.82 13.92
C MET A 4 -2.93 -3.88 13.65
N GLN A 5 -2.20 -2.78 13.83
CA GLN A 5 -0.74 -2.73 13.60
C GLN A 5 0.01 -3.79 14.43
N THR A 6 -0.36 -3.97 15.70
CA THR A 6 0.20 -5.01 16.55
C THR A 6 -0.10 -6.42 16.02
N GLY A 7 -1.31 -6.65 15.50
CA GLY A 7 -1.69 -7.92 14.90
C GLY A 7 -0.92 -8.26 13.61
N VAL A 8 -0.71 -7.26 12.73
CA VAL A 8 0.05 -7.43 11.48
C VAL A 8 1.55 -7.63 11.75
N ALA A 9 2.07 -7.08 12.86
CA ALA A 9 3.46 -7.22 13.26
C ALA A 9 3.82 -8.57 13.91
N SER A 10 2.86 -9.49 14.04
CA SER A 10 3.08 -10.82 14.63
C SER A 10 3.77 -11.78 13.66
N ASP A 11 4.72 -12.57 14.14
CA ASP A 11 5.36 -13.66 13.38
C ASP A 11 4.37 -14.74 12.91
N SER A 12 3.20 -14.83 13.57
CA SER A 12 2.13 -15.76 13.19
C SER A 12 1.19 -15.19 12.13
N PHE A 13 1.34 -13.92 11.75
CA PHE A 13 0.50 -13.30 10.74
C PHE A 13 0.90 -13.78 9.34
N LYS A 14 0.00 -14.53 8.69
CA LYS A 14 0.25 -15.14 7.37
C LYS A 14 -0.19 -14.27 6.18
N GLY A 15 -0.58 -13.03 6.44
CA GLY A 15 -1.21 -12.16 5.45
C GLY A 15 -2.73 -12.10 5.60
N MET A 16 -3.32 -11.09 4.98
CA MET A 16 -4.74 -10.79 4.99
C MET A 16 -5.26 -10.82 3.54
N ILE A 17 -6.46 -11.37 3.34
CA ILE A 17 -7.18 -11.20 2.07
C ILE A 17 -7.63 -9.75 2.05
N LEU A 18 -6.99 -8.95 1.20
CA LEU A 18 -7.30 -7.54 1.04
C LEU A 18 -8.51 -7.42 0.10
N SER A 19 -9.59 -6.83 0.59
CA SER A 19 -10.71 -6.39 -0.23
C SER A 19 -10.31 -5.17 -1.08
N ASP A 20 -11.09 -4.82 -2.10
CA ASP A 20 -10.81 -3.70 -3.03
C ASP A 20 -10.57 -2.35 -2.33
N GLN A 21 -11.17 -2.14 -1.16
CA GLN A 21 -10.88 -0.94 -0.35
C GLN A 21 -9.50 -0.96 0.28
N GLU A 22 -9.02 -2.13 0.68
CA GLU A 22 -7.75 -2.30 1.38
C GLU A 22 -6.56 -2.29 0.39
N ILE A 23 -6.81 -2.61 -0.89
CA ILE A 23 -5.86 -2.42 -1.99
C ILE A 23 -5.42 -0.94 -2.09
N ARG A 24 -6.35 0.02 -1.94
CA ARG A 24 -6.01 1.45 -1.98
C ARG A 24 -5.12 1.88 -0.82
N LEU A 25 -5.36 1.34 0.38
CA LEU A 25 -4.50 1.57 1.55
C LEU A 25 -3.10 1.00 1.33
N ARG A 26 -2.99 -0.19 0.72
CA ARG A 26 -1.70 -0.78 0.36
C ARG A 26 -0.93 0.07 -0.65
N HIS A 27 -1.60 0.62 -1.67
CA HIS A 27 -0.98 1.54 -2.63
C HIS A 27 -0.51 2.83 -1.99
N PHE A 28 -1.26 3.36 -1.02
CA PHE A 28 -0.83 4.51 -0.23
C PHE A 28 0.46 4.22 0.54
N HIS A 29 0.51 3.12 1.29
CA HIS A 29 1.72 2.73 2.03
C HIS A 29 2.93 2.51 1.11
N LYS A 30 2.74 1.83 -0.02
CA LYS A 30 3.80 1.66 -1.03
C LYS A 30 4.32 2.99 -1.57
N THR A 31 3.43 3.94 -1.84
CA THR A 31 3.81 5.26 -2.35
C THR A 31 4.65 6.02 -1.32
N VAL A 32 4.32 5.93 -0.03
CA VAL A 32 5.12 6.51 1.05
C VAL A 32 6.49 5.85 1.15
N ASP A 33 6.56 4.52 1.09
CA ASP A 33 7.83 3.78 1.14
C ASP A 33 8.74 4.13 -0.05
N ASP A 34 8.17 4.20 -1.26
CA ASP A 34 8.91 4.56 -2.47
C ASP A 34 9.36 6.03 -2.46
N PHE A 35 8.59 6.94 -1.83
CA PHE A 35 9.00 8.32 -1.59
C PHE A 35 10.18 8.41 -0.61
N ILE A 36 10.12 7.70 0.51
CA ILE A 36 11.22 7.62 1.49
C ILE A 36 12.47 7.01 0.85
N ALA A 37 12.30 6.00 0.00
CA ALA A 37 13.37 5.36 -0.76
C ALA A 37 13.88 6.21 -1.96
N LYS A 38 13.33 7.42 -2.18
CA LYS A 38 13.66 8.32 -3.30
C LYS A 38 13.47 7.71 -4.68
N ARG A 39 12.54 6.75 -4.81
CA ARG A 39 12.14 6.15 -6.09
C ARG A 39 11.03 6.94 -6.78
N VAL A 40 10.28 7.72 -6.02
CA VAL A 40 9.23 8.63 -6.48
C VAL A 40 9.47 9.99 -5.82
N ASP A 41 9.19 11.07 -6.53
CA ASP A 41 9.31 12.45 -6.02
C ASP A 41 7.99 13.22 -6.21
N THR A 42 7.89 14.42 -5.64
CA THR A 42 6.69 15.28 -5.73
C THR A 42 6.46 15.91 -7.10
N HIS A 43 7.42 15.80 -8.01
CA HIS A 43 7.36 16.32 -9.39
C HIS A 43 7.02 15.22 -10.41
N HIS A 44 7.18 13.94 -10.05
CA HIS A 44 6.89 12.75 -10.84
C HIS A 44 6.05 11.75 -10.04
N LEU A 45 4.87 12.20 -9.60
CA LEU A 45 3.89 11.30 -9.01
C LEU A 45 3.32 10.37 -10.08
N LEU A 46 3.12 9.11 -9.72
CA LEU A 46 2.48 8.14 -10.59
C LEU A 46 1.01 8.55 -10.81
N PRO A 47 0.48 8.41 -12.05
CA PRO A 47 -0.91 8.73 -12.33
C PRO A 47 -1.85 7.80 -11.55
N TRP A 48 -3.05 8.29 -11.26
CA TRP A 48 -4.01 7.64 -10.36
C TRP A 48 -4.40 6.21 -10.79
N ASP A 49 -4.29 5.90 -12.08
CA ASP A 49 -4.63 4.62 -12.69
C ASP A 49 -3.46 3.60 -12.68
N HIS A 50 -2.25 4.02 -12.32
CA HIS A 50 -1.06 3.16 -12.30
C HIS A 50 -1.22 1.91 -11.43
N TYR A 51 -2.08 1.99 -10.43
CA TYR A 51 -2.32 0.94 -9.46
C TYR A 51 -3.69 0.26 -9.58
N LEU A 52 -4.47 0.63 -10.60
CA LEU A 52 -5.74 -0.04 -10.87
C LEU A 52 -5.48 -1.24 -11.77
N ASP A 53 -6.17 -2.33 -11.48
CA ASP A 53 -6.15 -3.47 -12.37
C ASP A 53 -6.83 -3.08 -13.69
N LYS A 54 -6.09 -3.17 -14.80
CA LYS A 54 -6.55 -2.71 -16.12
C LYS A 54 -7.41 -3.77 -16.85
N THR A 55 -7.64 -4.92 -16.22
CA THR A 55 -8.37 -6.05 -16.79
C THR A 55 -9.81 -6.22 -16.29
N LEU A 56 -10.38 -5.18 -15.65
CA LEU A 56 -11.83 -5.10 -15.39
C LEU A 56 -12.58 -4.47 -16.57
#